data_AF-X6NSE1-F1
#
_entry.id   AF-X6NSE1-F1
#
_cell.length_a   1.000
_cell.length_b   1.000
_cell.length_c   1.000
_cell.angle_alpha   90.00
_cell.angle_beta   90.00
_cell.angle_gamma   90.00
#
_symmetry.space_group_name_H-M   'P 1'
#
loop_
_entity.id
_entity.type
_entity.pdbx_description
1 polymer ?
#
loop_
_entity_poly.entity_id
_entity_poly.type
_entity_poly.pdbx_seq_one_letter_code
_entity_poly.pdbx_strand_id
1 'polypeptide(L)'
;MRLLTHNMLHSRHKKGVRIGYPLKIVCSELRVVPQTFNKDFVKHRLPLINWTGFTSAITDIKEMLAKNENSETFSIDMVNKIPRNFSSDLLTDEFLKLCHHLLFEIVVFEGYLECPETKRQFPIKQGIPNMLLREDELSNATFATNEEKNEKYEGEKKQRNDDKDNNENENDNANKNESADEDGENNEDENENDDDDDDDSQNKNKEILDIE
;
A
#
# COMPACT_ATOMS: atom_id res chain seq x y z
N MET A 1 23.21 -2.06 0.48
CA MET A 1 21.75 -1.90 0.40
C MET A 1 21.13 -3.27 0.61
N ARG A 2 20.24 -3.40 1.59
CA ARG A 2 19.54 -4.68 1.84
C ARG A 2 18.47 -4.92 0.79
N LEU A 3 18.10 -6.18 0.55
CA LEU A 3 17.02 -6.50 -0.40
C LEU A 3 15.66 -5.97 0.05
N LEU A 4 15.42 -5.86 1.36
CA LEU A 4 14.24 -5.17 1.87
C LEU A 4 14.18 -3.71 1.40
N THR A 5 15.32 -3.00 1.42
CA THR A 5 15.39 -1.61 0.94
C THR A 5 15.09 -1.54 -0.55
N HIS A 6 15.68 -2.43 -1.36
CA HIS A 6 15.37 -2.52 -2.79
C HIS A 6 13.87 -2.67 -3.06
N ASN A 7 13.19 -3.50 -2.25
CA ASN A 7 11.76 -3.75 -2.42
C ASN A 7 10.90 -2.48 -2.29
N MET A 8 11.39 -1.45 -1.61
CA MET A 8 10.72 -0.17 -1.39
C MET A 8 11.12 0.91 -2.40
N LEU A 9 12.17 0.71 -3.22
CA LEU A 9 12.67 1.71 -4.15
C LEU A 9 11.99 1.60 -5.52
N HIS A 10 11.49 2.73 -6.03
CA HIS A 10 10.89 2.83 -7.37
C HIS A 10 11.35 4.09 -8.11
N SER A 11 11.50 4.02 -9.42
CA SER A 11 11.92 5.15 -10.26
C SER A 11 10.76 5.97 -10.85
N ARG A 12 9.53 5.80 -10.35
CA ARG A 12 8.32 6.48 -10.89
C ARG A 12 8.37 8.01 -10.80
N HIS A 13 9.18 8.56 -9.89
CA HIS A 13 9.36 10.00 -9.74
C HIS A 13 10.17 10.62 -10.91
N LYS A 14 10.84 9.79 -11.73
CA LYS A 14 11.57 10.22 -12.92
C LYS A 14 10.62 10.53 -14.09
N LYS A 15 10.92 11.60 -14.82
CA LYS A 15 10.27 11.97 -16.07
C LYS A 15 10.32 10.83 -17.09
N GLY A 16 9.16 10.57 -17.70
CA GLY A 16 9.00 9.54 -18.72
C GLY A 16 8.97 8.11 -18.18
N VAL A 17 8.74 7.92 -16.87
CA VAL A 17 8.56 6.59 -16.27
C VAL A 17 7.11 6.41 -15.82
N ARG A 18 6.42 5.44 -16.41
CA ARG A 18 5.12 4.95 -15.97
C ARG A 18 5.26 3.70 -15.11
N ILE A 19 6.13 2.78 -15.51
CA ILE A 19 6.40 1.51 -14.82
C ILE A 19 7.82 1.60 -14.24
N GLY A 20 7.92 2.09 -13.00
CA GLY A 20 9.20 2.35 -12.32
C GLY A 20 9.66 1.25 -11.36
N TYR A 21 9.09 0.04 -11.45
CA TYR A 21 9.32 -1.04 -10.50
C TYR A 21 9.09 -2.42 -11.16
N PRO A 22 9.83 -3.48 -10.78
CA PRO A 22 11.01 -3.45 -9.91
C PRO A 22 12.24 -2.88 -10.64
N LEU A 23 13.17 -2.33 -9.87
CA LEU A 23 14.46 -1.89 -10.40
C LEU A 23 15.36 -3.09 -10.58
N LYS A 24 16.02 -3.25 -11.73
CA LYS A 24 16.95 -4.36 -11.94
C LYS A 24 18.22 -4.11 -11.11
N ILE A 25 18.63 -5.10 -10.33
CA ILE A 25 19.89 -5.02 -9.58
C ILE A 25 21.02 -5.47 -10.49
N VAL A 26 22.06 -4.65 -10.64
CA VAL A 26 23.33 -5.11 -11.19
C VAL A 26 24.37 -4.95 -10.09
N CYS A 27 24.77 -6.07 -9.53
CA CYS A 27 25.65 -6.12 -8.37
C CYS A 27 27.08 -6.45 -8.80
N SER A 28 28.04 -5.72 -8.25
CA SER A 28 29.48 -5.98 -8.40
C SER A 28 30.08 -6.57 -7.13
N GLU A 29 29.57 -6.20 -5.96
CA GLU A 29 30.01 -6.73 -4.67
C GLU A 29 28.81 -6.99 -3.74
N LEU A 30 28.71 -8.21 -3.22
CA LEU A 30 27.76 -8.60 -2.17
C LEU A 30 28.49 -8.81 -0.85
N ARG A 31 27.82 -8.49 0.25
CA ARG A 31 28.25 -8.81 1.61
C ARG A 31 27.12 -9.44 2.38
N VAL A 32 27.46 -10.39 3.24
CA VAL A 32 26.53 -10.97 4.22
C VAL A 32 26.83 -10.31 5.56
N VAL A 33 25.82 -9.62 6.11
CA VAL A 33 25.89 -8.98 7.42
C VAL A 33 24.87 -9.67 8.32
N PRO A 34 25.31 -10.54 9.26
CA PRO A 34 24.40 -11.31 10.12
C PRO A 34 23.47 -10.40 10.94
N GLN A 35 22.22 -10.83 11.13
CA GLN A 35 21.21 -10.08 11.89
C GLN A 35 20.44 -11.01 12.82
N THR A 36 20.00 -10.47 13.95
CA THR A 36 19.18 -11.23 14.90
C THR A 36 17.86 -11.63 14.25
N PHE A 37 17.61 -12.93 14.15
CA PHE A 37 16.35 -13.45 13.63
C PHE A 37 15.22 -13.23 14.64
N ASN A 38 14.15 -12.57 14.19
CA ASN A 38 12.90 -12.44 14.94
C ASN A 38 11.76 -13.00 14.08
N LYS A 39 11.25 -14.17 14.48
CA LYS A 39 10.22 -14.91 13.75
C LYS A 39 8.95 -14.10 13.53
N ASP A 40 8.43 -13.48 14.59
CA ASP A 40 7.18 -12.73 14.54
C ASP A 40 7.31 -11.51 13.62
N PHE A 41 8.44 -10.82 13.70
CA PHE A 41 8.74 -9.69 12.82
C PHE A 41 8.71 -10.09 11.34
N VAL A 42 9.41 -11.17 10.97
CA VAL A 42 9.45 -11.62 9.58
C VAL A 42 8.06 -12.09 9.13
N LYS A 43 7.34 -12.84 9.97
CA LYS A 43 5.99 -13.33 9.68
C LYS A 43 5.01 -12.19 9.39
N HIS A 44 5.07 -11.09 10.13
CA HIS A 44 4.20 -9.93 9.91
C HIS A 44 4.66 -9.04 8.74
N ARG A 45 5.97 -9.00 8.44
CA ARG A 45 6.49 -8.18 7.34
C ARG A 45 6.35 -8.83 5.98
N LEU A 46 6.47 -10.15 5.90
CA LEU A 46 6.49 -10.87 4.62
C LEU A 46 5.24 -10.62 3.74
N PRO A 47 4.01 -10.55 4.28
CA PRO A 47 2.83 -10.21 3.48
C PRO A 47 2.81 -8.78 2.92
N LEU A 48 3.57 -7.86 3.52
CA LEU A 48 3.67 -6.46 3.07
C LEU A 48 4.72 -6.25 1.97
N ILE A 49 5.58 -7.26 1.76
CA ILE A 49 6.65 -7.20 0.77
C ILE A 49 6.06 -7.45 -0.61
N ASN A 50 6.47 -6.64 -1.57
CA ASN A 50 6.13 -6.89 -2.95
C ASN A 50 6.89 -8.14 -3.44
N TRP A 51 6.16 -9.24 -3.59
CA TRP A 51 6.77 -10.54 -3.92
C TRP A 51 7.44 -10.56 -5.30
N THR A 52 6.90 -9.83 -6.28
CA THR A 52 7.49 -9.78 -7.64
C THR A 52 8.83 -9.05 -7.63
N GLY A 53 8.93 -7.95 -6.88
CA GLY A 53 10.21 -7.25 -6.71
C GLY A 53 11.23 -8.05 -5.91
N PHE A 54 10.78 -8.78 -4.88
CA PHE A 54 11.65 -9.65 -4.10
C PHE A 54 12.24 -10.79 -4.94
N THR A 55 11.39 -11.53 -5.66
CA THR A 55 11.83 -12.64 -6.53
C THR A 55 12.70 -12.16 -7.69
N SER A 56 12.41 -10.99 -8.27
CA SER A 56 13.28 -10.34 -9.26
C SER A 56 14.65 -10.01 -8.68
N ALA A 57 14.70 -9.40 -7.48
CA ALA A 57 15.96 -9.06 -6.82
C ALA A 57 16.83 -10.28 -6.57
N ILE A 58 16.23 -11.38 -6.09
CA ILE A 58 16.93 -12.64 -5.86
C ILE A 58 17.50 -13.21 -7.16
N THR A 59 16.73 -13.15 -8.24
CA THR A 59 17.17 -13.60 -9.56
C THR A 59 18.37 -12.80 -10.03
N ASP A 60 18.33 -11.47 -9.87
CA ASP A 60 19.39 -10.56 -10.29
C ASP A 60 20.71 -10.81 -9.53
N ILE A 61 20.65 -11.14 -8.23
CA ILE A 61 21.85 -11.37 -7.41
C ILE A 61 22.32 -12.83 -7.39
N LYS A 62 21.55 -13.77 -7.94
CA LYS A 62 21.80 -15.22 -7.85
C LYS A 62 23.20 -15.61 -8.31
N GLU A 63 23.65 -15.05 -9.43
CA GLU A 63 24.98 -15.31 -9.99
C GLU A 63 26.10 -14.80 -9.08
N MET A 64 25.90 -13.65 -8.43
CA MET A 64 26.88 -13.09 -7.50
C MET A 64 26.91 -13.82 -6.16
N LEU A 65 25.78 -14.36 -5.72
CA LEU A 65 25.72 -15.26 -4.57
C LEU A 65 26.49 -16.55 -4.86
N ALA A 66 26.36 -17.11 -6.07
CA ALA A 66 27.09 -18.32 -6.47
C ALA A 66 28.61 -18.13 -6.42
N LYS A 67 29.11 -16.94 -6.77
CA LYS A 67 30.55 -16.64 -6.81
C LYS A 67 31.17 -16.37 -5.44
N ASN A 68 30.36 -16.03 -4.43
CA ASN A 68 30.82 -15.74 -3.07
C ASN A 68 30.94 -17.01 -2.21
N GLU A 69 31.49 -18.10 -2.79
CA GLU A 69 31.63 -19.46 -2.19
C GLU A 69 32.35 -19.50 -0.82
N ASN A 70 32.92 -18.38 -0.37
CA ASN A 70 33.54 -18.23 0.95
C ASN A 70 32.51 -18.16 2.11
N SER A 71 31.21 -18.12 1.81
CA SER A 71 30.15 -18.12 2.83
C SER A 71 29.50 -19.50 2.89
N GLU A 72 29.95 -20.36 3.81
CA GLU A 72 29.39 -21.69 4.13
C GLU A 72 27.89 -21.65 4.51
N THR A 73 27.27 -20.47 4.55
CA THR A 73 25.92 -20.24 5.05
C THR A 73 24.83 -20.29 3.96
N PHE A 74 25.18 -20.22 2.66
CA PHE A 74 24.16 -20.05 1.62
C PHE A 74 24.40 -20.90 0.36
N SER A 75 23.46 -21.80 0.04
CA SER A 75 23.50 -22.63 -1.16
C SER A 75 22.51 -22.15 -2.23
N ILE A 76 22.88 -22.26 -3.51
CA ILE A 76 22.00 -21.97 -4.65
C ILE A 76 20.66 -22.74 -4.56
N ASP A 77 20.69 -23.91 -3.93
CA ASP A 77 19.52 -24.73 -3.65
C ASP A 77 18.46 -23.99 -2.82
N MET A 78 18.88 -23.17 -1.85
CA MET A 78 17.94 -22.37 -1.05
C MET A 78 17.24 -21.29 -1.87
N VAL A 79 17.91 -20.68 -2.85
CA VAL A 79 17.26 -19.73 -3.77
C VAL A 79 16.19 -20.41 -4.61
N ASN A 80 16.46 -21.64 -5.05
CA ASN A 80 15.50 -22.41 -5.85
C ASN A 80 14.25 -22.83 -5.07
N LYS A 81 14.32 -22.86 -3.72
CA LYS A 81 13.17 -23.15 -2.85
C LYS A 81 12.16 -22.00 -2.75
N ILE A 82 12.49 -20.81 -3.26
CA ILE A 82 11.59 -19.65 -3.20
C ILE A 82 10.51 -19.81 -4.27
N PRO A 83 9.23 -19.88 -3.88
CA PRO A 83 8.15 -20.03 -4.83
C PRO A 83 7.91 -18.73 -5.61
N ARG A 84 7.35 -18.88 -6.82
CA ARG A 84 7.05 -17.74 -7.69
C ARG A 84 5.97 -16.81 -7.13
N ASN A 85 5.03 -17.37 -6.37
CA ASN A 85 3.93 -16.63 -5.75
C ASN A 85 3.99 -16.80 -4.23
N PHE A 86 3.60 -15.76 -3.52
CA PHE A 86 3.45 -15.81 -2.06
C PHE A 86 2.14 -16.52 -1.69
N SER A 87 2.21 -17.41 -0.70
CA SER A 87 1.06 -18.04 -0.03
C SER A 87 1.33 -18.06 1.48
N SER A 88 0.27 -17.90 2.28
CA SER A 88 0.35 -17.97 3.74
C SER A 88 0.82 -19.33 4.25
N ASP A 89 0.60 -20.40 3.48
CA ASP A 89 1.00 -21.77 3.83
C ASP A 89 2.53 -21.94 3.86
N LEU A 90 3.26 -21.00 3.26
CA LEU A 90 4.72 -21.01 3.21
C LEU A 90 5.35 -20.50 4.51
N LEU A 91 4.58 -19.99 5.48
CA LEU A 91 5.09 -19.37 6.72
C LEU A 91 5.61 -20.40 7.74
N THR A 92 6.37 -21.40 7.28
CA THR A 92 7.11 -22.34 8.11
C THR A 92 8.38 -21.69 8.66
N ASP A 93 8.89 -22.22 9.79
CA ASP A 93 10.05 -21.65 10.48
C ASP A 93 11.31 -21.63 9.62
N GLU A 94 11.51 -22.67 8.79
CA GLU A 94 12.63 -22.76 7.85
C GLU A 94 12.53 -21.70 6.75
N PHE A 95 11.33 -21.48 6.21
CA PHE A 95 11.10 -20.46 5.19
C PHE A 95 11.27 -19.05 5.74
N LEU A 96 10.79 -18.79 6.96
CA LEU A 96 10.98 -17.50 7.63
C LEU A 96 12.47 -17.20 7.87
N LYS A 97 13.28 -18.20 8.22
CA LYS A 97 14.73 -18.05 8.32
C LYS A 97 15.38 -17.75 6.98
N LEU A 98 14.94 -18.42 5.91
CA LEU A 98 15.41 -18.16 4.55
C LEU A 98 15.08 -16.73 4.11
N CYS A 99 13.83 -16.30 4.28
CA CYS A 99 13.41 -14.94 3.97
C CYS A 99 14.16 -13.91 4.82
N HIS A 100 14.41 -14.21 6.10
CA HIS A 100 15.19 -13.34 6.98
C HIS A 100 16.59 -13.10 6.41
N HIS A 101 17.30 -14.18 6.07
CA HIS A 101 18.63 -14.11 5.51
C HIS A 101 18.66 -13.23 4.25
N LEU A 102 17.76 -13.51 3.30
CA LEU A 102 17.71 -12.81 2.02
C LEU A 102 17.35 -11.32 2.17
N LEU A 103 16.34 -11.00 2.98
CA LEU A 103 15.83 -9.65 3.10
C LEU A 103 16.72 -8.76 3.97
N PHE A 104 17.28 -9.32 5.04
CA PHE A 104 17.96 -8.54 6.07
C PHE A 104 19.47 -8.71 6.07
N GLU A 105 20.01 -9.88 5.74
CA GLU A 105 21.45 -10.14 5.91
C GLU A 105 22.23 -9.91 4.62
N ILE A 106 21.61 -10.08 3.46
CA ILE A 106 22.25 -9.81 2.17
C ILE A 106 22.28 -8.31 1.89
N VAL A 107 23.49 -7.80 1.68
CA VAL A 107 23.77 -6.40 1.39
C VAL A 107 24.48 -6.29 0.04
N VAL A 108 23.84 -5.62 -0.92
CA VAL A 108 24.50 -5.15 -2.14
C VAL A 108 25.43 -4.00 -1.77
N PHE A 109 26.74 -4.22 -1.78
CA PHE A 109 27.73 -3.23 -1.33
C PHE A 109 28.12 -2.29 -2.47
N GLU A 110 28.42 -2.83 -3.66
CA GLU A 110 28.71 -2.06 -4.87
C GLU A 110 27.84 -2.55 -6.03
N GLY A 111 27.37 -1.62 -6.87
CA GLY A 111 26.57 -1.92 -8.05
C GLY A 111 25.71 -0.75 -8.51
N TYR A 112 24.60 -1.04 -9.19
CA TYR A 112 23.60 -0.05 -9.55
C TYR A 112 22.21 -0.67 -9.66
N LEU A 113 21.18 0.17 -9.52
CA LEU A 113 19.78 -0.16 -9.81
C LEU A 113 19.42 0.43 -11.17
N GLU A 114 18.94 -0.39 -12.10
CA GLU A 114 18.52 0.07 -13.42
C GLU A 114 17.00 0.22 -13.48
N CYS A 115 16.55 1.39 -13.94
CA CYS A 115 15.15 1.64 -14.24
C CYS A 115 14.68 0.72 -15.38
N PRO A 116 13.59 -0.05 -15.21
CA PRO A 116 13.15 -1.00 -16.23
C PRO A 116 12.78 -0.32 -17.56
N GLU A 117 12.18 0.88 -17.50
CA GLU A 117 11.68 1.62 -18.66
C GLU A 117 12.74 2.53 -19.31
N THR A 118 13.41 3.36 -18.51
CA THR A 118 14.34 4.38 -19.06
C THR A 118 15.80 3.97 -19.05
N LYS A 119 16.14 2.80 -18.48
CA LYS A 119 17.52 2.30 -18.32
C LYS A 119 18.45 3.21 -17.53
N ARG A 120 17.92 4.23 -16.86
CA ARG A 120 18.66 5.09 -15.94
C ARG A 120 19.21 4.25 -14.78
N GLN A 121 20.50 4.40 -14.52
CA GLN A 121 21.21 3.63 -13.49
C GLN A 121 21.44 4.44 -12.22
N PHE A 122 20.87 4.01 -11.10
CA PHE A 122 21.09 4.59 -9.78
C PHE A 122 22.24 3.86 -9.08
N PRO A 123 23.42 4.49 -8.92
CA PRO A 123 24.58 3.80 -8.39
C PRO A 123 24.38 3.44 -6.91
N ILE A 124 24.88 2.28 -6.51
CA ILE A 124 24.99 1.83 -5.13
C ILE A 124 26.47 1.86 -4.78
N LYS A 125 26.85 2.70 -3.81
CA LYS A 125 28.23 2.81 -3.33
C LYS A 125 28.26 2.57 -1.83
N GLN A 126 29.16 1.72 -1.36
CA GLN A 126 29.29 1.37 0.06
C GLN A 126 27.96 0.95 0.72
N GLY A 127 27.12 0.29 -0.06
CA GLY A 127 25.79 -0.14 0.36
C GLY A 127 24.71 0.94 0.40
N ILE A 128 24.98 2.15 -0.05
CA ILE A 128 24.01 3.25 -0.08
C ILE A 128 23.55 3.48 -1.52
N PRO A 129 22.25 3.27 -1.84
CA PRO A 129 21.71 3.57 -3.16
C PRO A 129 21.51 5.08 -3.34
N ASN A 130 22.01 5.64 -4.44
CA ASN A 130 21.80 7.04 -4.79
C ASN A 130 20.67 7.18 -5.81
N MET A 131 19.50 7.61 -5.32
CA MET A 131 18.29 7.83 -6.12
C MET A 131 18.10 9.29 -6.57
N LEU A 132 19.12 10.14 -6.44
CA LEU A 132 19.01 11.54 -6.84
C LEU A 132 18.86 11.67 -8.36
N LEU A 133 17.96 12.57 -8.75
CA LEU A 133 17.71 12.96 -10.12
C LEU A 133 18.23 14.38 -10.35
N ARG A 134 18.63 14.66 -11.59
CA ARG A 134 18.83 16.04 -12.03
C ARG A 134 17.47 16.73 -12.23
N GLU A 135 17.47 18.05 -12.26
CA GLU A 135 16.25 18.86 -12.47
C GLU A 135 15.53 18.49 -13.77
N ASP A 136 16.27 18.24 -14.85
CA ASP A 136 15.72 17.82 -16.16
C ASP A 136 15.06 16.42 -16.12
N GLU A 137 15.43 15.60 -15.14
CA GLU A 137 14.94 14.23 -14.98
C GLU A 137 13.72 14.15 -14.06
N LEU A 138 13.32 15.22 -13.38
CA LEU A 138 12.16 15.26 -12.50
C LEU A 138 10.85 15.24 -13.31
N SER A 139 9.86 14.50 -12.83
CA SER A 139 8.52 14.61 -13.40
C SER A 139 7.89 15.96 -13.01
N ASN A 140 7.55 16.78 -14.01
CA ASN A 140 6.95 18.12 -13.83
C ASN A 140 5.62 18.11 -13.05
N ALA A 141 5.06 16.92 -12.77
CA ALA A 141 3.78 16.75 -12.08
C ALA A 141 3.77 17.25 -10.63
N THR A 142 4.92 17.56 -10.03
CA THR A 142 5.02 18.06 -8.66
C THR A 142 4.91 19.59 -8.55
N PHE A 143 4.94 20.31 -9.67
CA PHE A 143 4.81 21.78 -9.70
C PHE A 143 3.40 22.27 -10.04
N ALA A 144 2.41 21.38 -10.19
CA ALA A 144 1.01 21.81 -10.21
C ALA A 144 0.73 22.59 -8.92
N THR A 145 0.35 23.84 -9.12
CA THR A 145 0.75 24.98 -8.31
C THR A 145 -0.06 25.07 -7.02
N ASN A 146 0.56 25.65 -5.98
CA ASN A 146 -0.20 26.24 -4.88
C ASN A 146 -1.11 27.40 -5.36
N GLU A 147 -0.98 27.82 -6.63
CA GLU A 147 -1.81 28.84 -7.27
C GLU A 147 -3.20 28.30 -7.67
N GLU A 148 -3.30 27.08 -8.22
CA GLU A 148 -4.60 26.48 -8.58
C GLU A 148 -5.47 26.17 -7.34
N LYS A 149 -4.84 25.88 -6.20
CA LYS A 149 -5.57 25.71 -4.92
C LYS A 149 -6.06 27.05 -4.37
N ASN A 150 -5.30 28.12 -4.51
CA ASN A 150 -5.72 29.45 -4.05
C ASN A 150 -6.88 30.01 -4.89
N GLU A 151 -6.86 29.84 -6.21
CA GLU A 151 -7.98 30.28 -7.06
C GLU A 151 -9.29 29.53 -6.73
N LYS A 152 -9.21 28.23 -6.42
CA LYS A 152 -10.36 27.44 -6.00
C LYS A 152 -10.90 27.87 -4.62
N TYR A 153 -10.00 28.16 -3.66
CA TYR A 153 -10.38 28.65 -2.33
C TYR A 153 -10.98 30.07 -2.37
N GLU A 154 -10.55 30.94 -3.28
CA GLU A 154 -11.14 32.27 -3.46
C GLU A 154 -12.49 32.23 -4.20
N GLY A 155 -12.64 31.36 -5.21
CA GLY A 155 -13.91 31.13 -5.89
C GLY A 155 -15.00 30.62 -4.94
N GLU A 156 -14.67 29.66 -4.08
CA GLU A 156 -15.59 29.11 -3.07
C GLU A 156 -15.92 30.09 -1.92
N LYS A 157 -15.14 31.17 -1.72
CA LYS A 157 -15.48 32.25 -0.78
C LYS A 157 -16.46 33.25 -1.38
N LYS A 158 -16.34 33.59 -2.66
CA LYS A 158 -17.29 34.49 -3.34
C LYS A 158 -18.68 33.88 -3.43
N GLN A 159 -18.78 32.62 -3.83
CA GLN A 159 -20.06 31.93 -3.99
C GLN A 159 -20.82 31.79 -2.66
N ARG A 160 -20.10 31.56 -1.54
CA ARG A 160 -20.70 31.54 -0.19
C ARG A 160 -21.19 32.89 0.33
N ASN A 161 -20.73 34.01 -0.24
CA ASN A 161 -21.22 35.34 0.12
C ASN A 161 -22.45 35.70 -0.74
N ASP A 162 -22.44 35.34 -2.03
CA ASP A 162 -23.57 35.57 -2.94
C ASP A 162 -24.83 34.77 -2.51
N ASP A 163 -24.67 33.57 -1.97
CA ASP A 163 -25.78 32.74 -1.45
C ASP A 163 -26.39 33.29 -0.13
N LYS A 164 -25.66 34.14 0.61
CA LYS A 164 -26.17 34.76 1.84
C LYS A 164 -27.00 36.02 1.55
N ASP A 165 -26.60 36.80 0.55
CA ASP A 165 -27.31 38.04 0.20
C ASP A 165 -28.67 37.77 -0.49
N ASN A 166 -28.85 36.59 -1.11
CA ASN A 166 -30.12 36.19 -1.73
C ASN A 166 -31.16 35.63 -0.74
N ASN A 167 -30.74 35.14 0.43
CA ASN A 167 -31.63 34.47 1.37
C ASN A 167 -32.25 35.42 2.43
N GLU A 168 -31.84 36.69 2.44
CA GLU A 168 -32.43 37.73 3.29
C GLU A 168 -33.60 38.49 2.61
N ASN A 169 -33.89 38.24 1.33
CA ASN A 169 -34.93 38.96 0.57
C ASN A 169 -36.23 38.15 0.26
N GLU A 170 -36.35 36.88 0.69
CA GLU A 170 -37.54 36.06 0.38
C GLU A 170 -38.54 35.88 1.55
N ASN A 171 -38.29 36.45 2.73
CA ASN A 171 -39.18 36.27 3.90
C ASN A 171 -40.30 37.30 4.10
N ASP A 172 -40.56 38.18 3.13
CA ASP A 172 -41.58 39.24 3.28
C ASP A 172 -42.86 39.07 2.45
N ASN A 173 -43.08 37.95 1.74
CA ASN A 173 -44.28 37.81 0.89
C ASN A 173 -44.86 36.38 0.81
N ALA A 174 -45.39 35.88 1.93
CA ALA A 174 -46.30 34.74 1.89
C ALA A 174 -47.35 34.84 3.00
N ASN A 175 -48.26 35.81 2.90
CA ASN A 175 -49.52 35.75 3.63
C ASN A 175 -50.62 36.53 2.91
N LYS A 176 -51.39 35.82 2.07
CA LYS A 176 -52.78 36.11 1.64
C LYS A 176 -53.13 35.29 0.40
N ASN A 177 -53.97 34.27 0.55
CA ASN A 177 -55.35 34.27 0.03
C ASN A 177 -55.99 32.88 0.07
N GLU A 178 -57.28 32.93 0.38
CA GLU A 178 -58.19 31.86 0.75
C GLU A 178 -58.76 31.07 -0.45
N SER A 179 -59.36 29.92 -0.10
CA SER A 179 -60.70 29.45 -0.50
C SER A 179 -60.91 28.48 -1.68
N ALA A 180 -61.87 27.57 -1.40
CA ALA A 180 -62.85 26.90 -2.25
C ALA A 180 -62.56 25.46 -2.76
N ASP A 181 -63.11 24.51 -1.99
CA ASP A 181 -64.18 23.53 -2.31
C ASP A 181 -64.08 22.45 -3.42
N GLU A 182 -64.43 21.23 -2.96
CA GLU A 182 -65.19 20.12 -3.61
C GLU A 182 -64.52 19.40 -4.81
N ASP A 183 -64.47 18.07 -4.95
CA ASP A 183 -65.38 16.98 -4.58
C ASP A 183 -64.66 15.60 -4.54
N GLY A 184 -65.36 14.61 -3.95
CA GLY A 184 -64.92 13.23 -3.65
C GLY A 184 -64.48 12.35 -4.83
N GLU A 185 -64.16 11.07 -4.65
CA GLU A 185 -64.68 10.05 -3.76
C GLU A 185 -63.64 8.92 -3.62
N ASN A 186 -63.62 8.30 -2.43
CA ASN A 186 -63.61 6.86 -2.16
C ASN A 186 -62.47 6.00 -2.76
N ASN A 187 -61.88 5.04 -2.04
CA ASN A 187 -62.29 4.43 -0.79
C ASN A 187 -61.12 3.57 -0.29
N GLU A 188 -61.22 3.34 1.00
CA GLU A 188 -60.86 2.14 1.70
C GLU A 188 -59.35 1.90 1.91
N ASP A 189 -58.83 2.31 3.06
CA ASP A 189 -59.14 1.85 4.42
C ASP A 189 -58.35 0.63 4.81
N GLU A 190 -57.87 0.77 6.05
CA GLU A 190 -57.73 -0.29 7.02
C GLU A 190 -56.54 -1.23 6.83
N ASN A 191 -55.72 -1.47 7.84
CA ASN A 191 -55.67 -0.95 9.20
C ASN A 191 -54.34 -1.52 9.77
N GLU A 192 -53.60 -0.77 10.58
CA GLU A 192 -53.69 -0.87 12.06
C GLU A 192 -53.40 -2.32 12.53
N ASN A 193 -52.50 -2.63 13.44
CA ASN A 193 -52.06 -1.95 14.66
C ASN A 193 -50.95 -2.88 15.20
N ASP A 194 -49.81 -2.35 15.63
CA ASP A 194 -49.55 -1.93 17.02
C ASP A 194 -48.89 -3.04 17.83
N ASP A 195 -47.92 -2.60 18.62
CA ASP A 195 -47.63 -2.99 20.00
C ASP A 195 -47.26 -4.47 20.26
N ASP A 196 -46.37 -4.83 21.17
CA ASP A 196 -45.42 -4.14 22.04
C ASP A 196 -44.66 -5.28 22.75
N ASP A 197 -43.57 -4.92 23.42
CA ASP A 197 -43.11 -5.49 24.68
C ASP A 197 -42.48 -6.92 24.77
N ASP A 198 -41.19 -6.86 25.08
CA ASP A 198 -40.56 -7.37 26.31
C ASP A 198 -40.28 -8.87 26.55
N ASP A 199 -39.00 -9.06 26.86
CA ASP A 199 -38.42 -9.72 28.03
C ASP A 199 -37.78 -11.12 27.96
N ASP A 200 -36.56 -11.06 28.49
CA ASP A 200 -35.89 -11.92 29.44
C ASP A 200 -35.30 -13.30 29.13
N SER A 201 -34.07 -13.39 29.64
CA SER A 201 -33.51 -14.47 30.45
C SER A 201 -32.85 -15.70 29.79
N GLN A 202 -31.53 -15.74 30.04
CA GLN A 202 -30.75 -16.85 30.63
C GLN A 202 -31.18 -18.29 30.32
N ASN A 203 -30.24 -19.15 29.91
CA ASN A 203 -29.36 -19.93 30.80
C ASN A 203 -28.65 -21.05 30.01
N LYS A 204 -27.39 -21.32 30.41
CA LYS A 204 -26.81 -22.65 30.76
C LYS A 204 -27.18 -23.86 29.87
N ASN A 205 -26.28 -24.77 29.51
CA ASN A 205 -25.01 -25.21 30.09
C ASN A 205 -24.59 -26.47 29.31
N LYS A 206 -23.28 -26.73 29.26
CA LYS A 206 -22.63 -28.05 29.48
C LYS A 206 -22.93 -29.18 28.45
N GLU A 207 -22.08 -30.18 28.23
CA GLU A 207 -20.91 -30.74 28.91
C GLU A 207 -20.15 -31.57 27.80
N ILE A 208 -18.81 -31.54 27.62
CA ILE A 208 -17.72 -32.13 28.45
C ILE A 208 -17.65 -33.66 28.23
N LEU A 209 -16.61 -34.19 27.54
CA LEU A 209 -15.48 -35.05 28.01
C LEU A 209 -15.36 -36.23 27.03
N ASP A 210 -14.28 -36.99 26.84
CA ASP A 210 -12.84 -36.95 27.16
C ASP A 210 -12.24 -38.22 26.49
N ILE A 211 -10.92 -38.41 26.67
CA ILE A 211 -10.19 -39.70 26.66
C ILE A 211 -9.81 -40.15 25.24
N GLU A 212 -8.55 -40.37 24.85
CA GLU A 212 -7.30 -40.79 25.52
C GLU A 212 -6.09 -40.30 24.71
#